data_AF-A0A7C1SNU8-F1
#
_entry.id   AF-A0A7C1SNU8-F1
#
_cell.length_a   1.000
_cell.length_b   1.000
_cell.length_c   1.000
_cell.angle_alpha   90.00
_cell.angle_beta   90.00
_cell.angle_gamma   90.00
#
_symmetry.space_group_name_H-M   'P 1'
#
loop_
_entity.id
_entity.type
_entity.pdbx_description
1 polymer ?
#
loop_
_entity_poly.entity_id
_entity_poly.type
_entity_poly.pdbx_seq_one_letter_code
_entity_poly.pdbx_strand_id
1 'polypeptide(L)'
;MELLRSEHMNGDQGPETSDQKSPKASGKKRGRIRRILRFPFKTRRRKIVSLSLLLLFSLLVLLFLIIPALVLYPRALALKSEINSLQAVLDGKDLDAVEASLADFNAAFDDFVDGYYLLSYLDRIPFVDRYYLDGTHLLTAGRLGIESAQTVIAAIKPHAEVFGFKDDSEGFGDQITVEQQLANIIGTLPQVAGELDQVWGNLLFIQKELAEVAPERYPQEIRGVKVRFWLEEAQKILTEAGPLIEQGRSFLELAPQFLGVQKKRTYLVIFQNDAEIRATGGFMTALSLLTVSGGKVVSNEVYPGIYPHPTQPYYSPPKPLGKYLGVSSWLFHDVNYYPDFPTSAKKILEVWNAARLPKVSGVLVVNTDTAGSLLEITGPLEMSPYNLDLAGYDLPSSCKNGGKKFTSGNLVCRLEFYVERSSIGGGGAATKKDLLARKDGQNPCKLLKPSYRIFAGCSI
;
A
#
# COMPACT_ATOMS: atom_id res chain seq x y z
N MET A 1 -1.97 16.39 -56.93
CA MET A 1 -1.00 17.21 -56.19
C MET A 1 -0.06 16.27 -55.44
N GLU A 2 0.99 15.67 -56.03
CA GLU A 2 1.95 16.12 -57.08
C GLU A 2 2.96 17.16 -56.59
N LEU A 3 4.24 17.17 -57.00
CA LEU A 3 5.10 16.17 -57.71
C LEU A 3 6.59 16.58 -57.57
N LEU A 4 7.50 15.61 -57.32
CA LEU A 4 8.94 15.57 -57.75
C LEU A 4 9.86 16.76 -57.31
N ARG A 5 11.16 16.89 -57.65
CA ARG A 5 12.21 16.15 -58.42
C ARG A 5 13.60 16.49 -57.78
N SER A 6 14.77 15.86 -57.95
CA SER A 6 15.36 14.85 -58.88
C SER A 6 16.33 13.93 -58.06
N GLU A 7 17.03 12.87 -58.49
CA GLU A 7 17.87 12.46 -59.66
C GLU A 7 19.20 13.23 -59.83
N HIS A 8 20.36 12.65 -60.21
CA HIS A 8 20.76 11.29 -60.63
C HIS A 8 22.02 10.83 -59.82
N MET A 9 22.44 9.55 -59.67
CA MET A 9 22.51 8.36 -60.54
C MET A 9 23.58 8.39 -61.64
N ASN A 10 24.73 7.73 -61.40
CA ASN A 10 25.25 6.63 -62.24
C ASN A 10 26.65 6.19 -61.76
N GLY A 11 26.98 4.94 -62.07
CA GLY A 11 28.35 4.43 -62.13
C GLY A 11 28.39 3.29 -63.15
N ASP A 12 29.55 2.99 -63.73
CA ASP A 12 29.73 1.79 -64.55
C ASP A 12 31.20 1.35 -64.68
N GLN A 13 31.37 0.07 -65.00
CA GLN A 13 32.49 -0.65 -65.65
C GLN A 13 33.99 -0.29 -65.42
N GLY A 14 34.80 -1.35 -65.32
CA GLY A 14 36.26 -1.34 -65.59
C GLY A 14 36.58 -1.65 -67.07
N PRO A 15 37.65 -2.40 -67.43
CA PRO A 15 38.62 -3.12 -66.60
C PRO A 15 40.12 -2.87 -66.96
N GLU A 16 40.99 -3.69 -66.35
CA GLU A 16 42.37 -4.08 -66.69
C GLU A 16 43.19 -3.40 -67.81
N THR A 17 44.48 -3.13 -67.52
CA THR A 17 45.60 -3.60 -68.37
C THR A 17 46.95 -3.59 -67.62
N SER A 18 47.90 -4.40 -68.11
CA SER A 18 49.33 -4.45 -67.72
C SER A 18 50.11 -3.28 -68.38
N ASP A 19 51.40 -2.99 -68.13
CA ASP A 19 52.54 -3.89 -67.93
C ASP A 19 53.82 -3.16 -67.39
N GLN A 20 54.88 -3.93 -67.09
CA GLN A 20 56.34 -3.63 -67.10
C GLN A 20 56.82 -2.14 -67.22
N LYS A 21 57.81 -1.65 -66.47
CA LYS A 21 59.16 -2.24 -66.23
C LYS A 21 59.98 -1.49 -65.15
N SER A 22 61.07 -2.12 -64.69
CA SER A 22 62.19 -1.53 -63.89
C SER A 22 63.43 -1.33 -64.80
N PRO A 23 64.64 -0.82 -64.41
CA PRO A 23 65.18 -0.59 -63.04
C PRO A 23 66.16 0.62 -62.84
N LYS A 24 66.80 0.67 -61.64
CA LYS A 24 68.04 1.41 -61.23
C LYS A 24 67.92 2.94 -60.99
N ALA A 25 68.67 3.56 -60.06
CA ALA A 25 69.45 3.06 -58.92
C ALA A 25 69.88 4.18 -57.94
N SER A 26 70.40 3.78 -56.76
CA SER A 26 71.20 4.56 -55.79
C SER A 26 70.45 5.56 -54.86
N GLY A 27 70.85 5.62 -53.59
CA GLY A 27 70.23 6.48 -52.57
C GLY A 27 70.42 6.06 -51.09
N LYS A 28 71.64 5.73 -50.65
CA LYS A 28 71.89 5.35 -49.23
C LYS A 28 71.70 6.54 -48.27
N LYS A 29 70.79 6.41 -47.29
CA LYS A 29 70.99 6.90 -45.91
C LYS A 29 70.04 6.18 -44.92
N ARG A 30 70.61 5.40 -43.98
CA ARG A 30 69.86 4.68 -42.92
C ARG A 30 69.68 5.57 -41.69
N GLY A 31 68.51 6.18 -41.51
CA GLY A 31 68.07 6.68 -40.20
C GLY A 31 67.75 5.50 -39.25
N ARG A 32 68.15 5.58 -37.97
CA ARG A 32 68.25 4.38 -37.10
C ARG A 32 67.59 4.54 -35.73
N ILE A 33 66.26 4.69 -35.69
CA ILE A 33 65.49 4.70 -34.42
C ILE A 33 64.48 3.55 -34.37
N ARG A 34 64.98 2.35 -34.05
CA ARG A 34 64.20 1.25 -33.43
C ARG A 34 65.03 0.62 -32.32
N ARG A 35 65.06 1.27 -31.15
CA ARG A 35 65.49 0.67 -29.87
C ARG A 35 64.26 0.40 -29.01
N ILE A 36 63.56 -0.68 -29.32
CA ILE A 36 62.64 -1.33 -28.35
C ILE A 36 63.49 -1.80 -27.17
N LEU A 37 62.97 -1.65 -25.94
CA LEU A 37 63.58 -2.10 -24.69
C LEU A 37 63.76 -3.64 -24.64
N ARG A 38 64.81 -4.14 -25.30
CA ARG A 38 65.24 -5.53 -25.22
C ARG A 38 66.07 -5.76 -23.94
N PHE A 39 65.38 -5.93 -22.82
CA PHE A 39 65.99 -6.41 -21.57
C PHE A 39 66.73 -7.74 -21.81
N PRO A 40 68.04 -7.84 -21.51
CA PRO A 40 68.89 -8.96 -21.94
C PRO A 40 68.83 -10.16 -20.98
N PHE A 41 67.64 -10.72 -20.76
CA PHE A 41 67.47 -11.95 -19.96
C PHE A 41 67.09 -13.16 -20.81
N LYS A 42 67.89 -14.23 -20.69
CA LYS A 42 67.70 -15.52 -21.38
C LYS A 42 66.27 -16.04 -21.19
N THR A 43 65.70 -16.63 -22.24
CA THR A 43 64.29 -17.07 -22.34
C THR A 43 63.79 -17.88 -21.14
N ARG A 44 64.65 -18.73 -20.54
CA ARG A 44 64.35 -19.50 -19.33
C ARG A 44 64.01 -18.62 -18.11
N ARG A 45 64.70 -17.49 -17.89
CA ARG A 45 64.38 -16.52 -16.83
C ARG A 45 63.03 -15.85 -17.05
N ARG A 46 62.66 -15.54 -18.30
CA ARG A 46 61.34 -14.98 -18.64
C ARG A 46 60.21 -15.92 -18.25
N LYS A 47 60.32 -17.22 -18.59
CA LYS A 47 59.35 -18.24 -18.20
C LYS A 47 59.23 -18.41 -16.68
N ILE A 48 60.35 -18.35 -15.95
CA ILE A 48 60.34 -18.43 -14.48
C ILE A 48 59.62 -17.20 -13.88
N VAL A 49 59.97 -15.98 -14.31
CA VAL A 49 59.34 -14.75 -13.79
C VAL A 49 57.83 -14.70 -14.10
N SER A 50 57.40 -15.13 -15.29
CA SER A 50 55.96 -15.22 -15.60
C SER A 50 55.24 -16.30 -14.77
N LEU A 51 55.91 -17.41 -14.46
CA LEU A 51 55.35 -18.46 -13.61
C LEU A 51 55.25 -18.01 -12.14
N SER A 52 56.26 -17.30 -11.64
CA SER A 52 56.23 -16.68 -10.30
C SER A 52 55.16 -15.60 -10.18
N LEU A 53 54.93 -14.79 -11.22
CA LEU A 53 53.83 -13.82 -11.27
C LEU A 53 52.46 -14.50 -11.30
N LEU A 54 52.30 -15.58 -12.07
CA LEU A 54 51.06 -16.38 -12.08
C LEU A 54 50.80 -17.08 -10.74
N LEU A 55 51.84 -17.60 -10.09
CA LEU A 55 51.73 -18.20 -8.75
C LEU A 55 51.40 -17.15 -7.69
N LEU A 56 52.02 -15.96 -7.74
CA LEU A 56 51.69 -14.86 -6.85
C LEU A 56 50.25 -14.37 -7.06
N PHE A 57 49.82 -14.20 -8.32
CA PHE A 57 48.44 -13.83 -8.64
C PHE A 57 47.44 -14.89 -8.18
N SER A 58 47.74 -16.18 -8.39
CA SER A 58 46.93 -17.30 -7.91
C SER A 58 46.84 -17.33 -6.37
N LEU A 59 47.95 -17.07 -5.67
CA LEU A 59 47.97 -16.95 -4.21
C LEU A 59 47.15 -15.75 -3.71
N LEU A 60 47.22 -14.61 -4.41
CA LEU A 60 46.40 -13.43 -4.10
C LEU A 60 44.91 -13.71 -4.33
N VAL A 61 44.53 -14.39 -5.42
CA VAL A 61 43.13 -14.81 -5.65
C VAL A 61 42.67 -15.85 -4.62
N LEU A 62 43.55 -16.76 -4.20
CA LEU A 62 43.25 -17.71 -3.12
C LEU A 62 42.97 -16.99 -1.79
N LEU A 63 43.81 -16.03 -1.42
CA LEU A 63 43.76 -15.36 -0.12
C LEU A 63 42.74 -14.22 -0.04
N PHE A 64 42.57 -13.43 -1.11
CA PHE A 64 41.70 -12.23 -1.17
C PHE A 64 40.41 -12.42 -1.99
N LEU A 65 40.07 -13.65 -2.40
CA LEU A 65 38.78 -13.96 -3.04
C LEU A 65 38.24 -15.32 -2.58
N ILE A 66 39.01 -16.40 -2.72
CA ILE A 66 38.50 -17.76 -2.47
C ILE A 66 38.31 -18.03 -0.97
N ILE A 67 39.32 -17.80 -0.13
CA ILE A 67 39.23 -18.04 1.32
C ILE A 67 38.10 -17.22 1.97
N PRO A 68 37.96 -15.90 1.71
CA PRO A 68 36.85 -15.11 2.26
C PRO A 68 35.48 -15.58 1.75
N ALA A 69 35.36 -15.97 0.47
CA ALA A 69 34.11 -16.55 -0.05
C ALA A 69 33.76 -17.89 0.61
N LEU A 70 34.75 -18.72 0.96
CA LEU A 70 34.54 -19.97 1.70
C LEU A 70 34.12 -19.75 3.16
N VAL A 71 34.50 -18.61 3.77
CA VAL A 71 34.02 -18.20 5.10
C VAL A 71 32.61 -17.60 5.04
N LEU A 72 32.35 -16.71 4.06
CA LEU A 72 31.07 -16.01 3.96
C LEU A 72 29.92 -16.91 3.46
N TYR A 73 30.20 -17.89 2.60
CA TYR A 73 29.18 -18.78 2.03
C TYR A 73 28.38 -19.61 3.06
N PRO A 74 28.99 -20.33 4.03
CA PRO A 74 28.21 -21.05 5.04
C PRO A 74 27.41 -20.09 5.94
N ARG A 75 27.95 -18.90 6.25
CA ARG A 75 27.25 -17.85 7.01
C ARG A 75 26.01 -17.34 6.26
N ALA A 76 26.13 -17.13 4.94
CA ALA A 76 25.00 -16.79 4.09
C ALA A 76 23.92 -17.89 4.04
N LEU A 77 24.31 -19.16 4.13
CA LEU A 77 23.37 -20.29 4.20
C LEU A 77 22.68 -20.39 5.57
N ALA A 78 23.39 -20.16 6.67
CA ALA A 78 22.82 -20.08 8.01
C ALA A 78 21.83 -18.91 8.12
N LEU A 79 22.23 -17.70 7.69
CA LEU A 79 21.34 -16.54 7.64
C LEU A 79 20.10 -16.82 6.77
N LYS A 80 20.27 -17.48 5.61
CA LYS A 80 19.14 -17.90 4.78
C LYS A 80 18.23 -18.92 5.49
N SER A 81 18.78 -19.81 6.31
CA SER A 81 17.99 -20.76 7.12
C SER A 81 17.00 -19.99 8.00
N GLU A 82 17.51 -19.04 8.79
CA GLU A 82 16.69 -18.31 9.78
C GLU A 82 15.71 -17.31 9.16
N ILE A 83 15.94 -16.85 7.92
CA ILE A 83 14.91 -16.15 7.14
C ILE A 83 13.69 -17.07 6.90
N ASN A 84 13.89 -18.36 6.59
CA ASN A 84 12.76 -19.28 6.40
C ASN A 84 12.13 -19.66 7.75
N SER A 85 12.92 -19.81 8.81
CA SER A 85 12.43 -20.02 10.18
C SER A 85 11.47 -18.90 10.59
N LEU A 86 11.92 -17.64 10.46
CA LEU A 86 11.13 -16.46 10.83
C LEU A 86 9.87 -16.32 9.98
N GLN A 87 9.95 -16.58 8.67
CA GLN A 87 8.77 -16.60 7.79
C GLN A 87 7.72 -17.63 8.23
N ALA A 88 8.14 -18.85 8.57
CA ALA A 88 7.23 -19.92 8.99
C ALA A 88 6.54 -19.64 10.34
N VAL A 89 7.17 -18.85 11.22
CA VAL A 89 6.63 -18.52 12.56
C VAL A 89 5.69 -17.30 12.50
N LEU A 90 5.94 -16.33 11.62
CA LEU A 90 5.08 -15.15 11.44
C LEU A 90 3.63 -15.51 11.04
N ASP A 91 3.43 -16.57 10.25
CA ASP A 91 2.10 -17.09 9.91
C ASP A 91 1.33 -17.63 11.12
N GLY A 92 2.03 -18.03 12.19
CA GLY A 92 1.46 -18.67 13.38
C GLY A 92 0.89 -17.72 14.44
N LYS A 93 1.08 -16.40 14.31
CA LYS A 93 0.65 -15.34 15.26
C LYS A 93 1.21 -15.40 16.70
N ASP A 94 2.02 -16.41 17.04
CA ASP A 94 2.67 -16.54 18.34
C ASP A 94 3.83 -15.52 18.48
N LEU A 95 3.63 -14.48 19.27
CA LEU A 95 4.64 -13.43 19.49
C LEU A 95 5.85 -13.91 20.32
N ASP A 96 5.69 -14.91 21.19
CA ASP A 96 6.83 -15.48 21.93
C ASP A 96 7.73 -16.29 20.97
N ALA A 97 7.13 -17.05 20.05
CA ALA A 97 7.87 -17.74 19.00
C ALA A 97 8.49 -16.77 17.97
N VAL A 98 7.79 -15.71 17.56
CA VAL A 98 8.35 -14.69 16.65
C VAL A 98 9.54 -13.96 17.31
N GLU A 99 9.46 -13.62 18.60
CA GLU A 99 10.58 -13.00 19.34
C GLU A 99 11.81 -13.91 19.38
N ALA A 100 11.62 -15.20 19.69
CA ALA A 100 12.70 -16.19 19.69
C ALA A 100 13.34 -16.33 18.30
N SER A 101 12.54 -16.53 17.25
CA SER A 101 13.06 -16.66 15.88
C SER A 101 13.71 -15.38 15.35
N LEU A 102 13.31 -14.20 15.84
CA LEU A 102 13.95 -12.93 15.50
C LEU A 102 15.30 -12.75 16.22
N ALA A 103 15.44 -13.27 17.45
CA ALA A 103 16.71 -13.31 18.17
C ALA A 103 17.73 -14.24 17.46
N ASP A 104 17.30 -15.43 17.04
CA ASP A 104 18.13 -16.36 16.27
C ASP A 104 18.51 -15.77 14.91
N PHE A 105 17.57 -15.13 14.20
CA PHE A 105 17.86 -14.41 12.96
C PHE A 105 18.87 -13.27 13.16
N ASN A 106 18.74 -12.48 14.23
CA ASN A 106 19.73 -11.43 14.54
C ASN A 106 21.13 -12.04 14.80
N ALA A 107 21.23 -13.14 15.56
CA ALA A 107 22.51 -13.80 15.82
C ALA A 107 23.17 -14.36 14.54
N ALA A 108 22.38 -14.93 13.62
CA ALA A 108 22.85 -15.35 12.31
C ALA A 108 23.25 -14.15 11.42
N PHE A 109 22.57 -13.01 11.56
CA PHE A 109 22.89 -11.76 10.86
C PHE A 109 24.18 -11.14 11.39
N ASP A 110 24.42 -11.17 12.70
CA ASP A 110 25.68 -10.74 13.34
C ASP A 110 26.89 -11.53 12.81
N ASP A 111 26.82 -12.87 12.81
CA ASP A 111 27.90 -13.73 12.28
C ASP A 111 28.16 -13.48 10.78
N PHE A 112 27.10 -13.24 9.99
CA PHE A 112 27.23 -12.84 8.59
C PHE A 112 27.89 -11.46 8.42
N VAL A 113 27.47 -10.45 9.19
CA VAL A 113 28.02 -9.09 9.19
C VAL A 113 29.52 -9.10 9.54
N ASP A 114 29.92 -9.83 10.59
CA ASP A 114 31.33 -10.02 10.95
C ASP A 114 32.10 -10.68 9.81
N GLY A 115 31.50 -11.67 9.14
CA GLY A 115 32.09 -12.34 7.98
C GLY A 115 32.25 -11.40 6.78
N TYR A 116 31.34 -10.45 6.64
CA TYR A 116 31.37 -9.41 5.61
C TYR A 116 32.45 -8.36 5.90
N TYR A 117 32.66 -7.96 7.16
CA TYR A 117 33.73 -7.02 7.51
C TYR A 117 35.14 -7.58 7.34
N LEU A 118 35.32 -8.91 7.27
CA LEU A 118 36.59 -9.50 6.81
C LEU A 118 36.92 -9.14 5.35
N LEU A 119 35.92 -8.81 4.52
CA LEU A 119 36.11 -8.31 3.15
C LEU A 119 36.41 -6.80 3.09
N SER A 120 36.55 -6.12 4.22
CA SER A 120 36.72 -4.65 4.26
C SER A 120 37.86 -4.11 3.40
N TYR A 121 38.91 -4.88 3.10
CA TYR A 121 39.99 -4.50 2.17
C TYR A 121 39.54 -4.26 0.71
N LEU A 122 38.33 -4.67 0.34
CA LEU A 122 37.73 -4.36 -0.96
C LEU A 122 37.42 -2.86 -1.11
N ASP A 123 37.27 -2.12 0.00
CA ASP A 123 37.08 -0.66 0.06
C ASP A 123 38.10 0.14 -0.77
N ARG A 124 39.34 -0.35 -0.85
CA ARG A 124 40.49 0.29 -1.49
C ARG A 124 40.74 -0.22 -2.91
N ILE A 125 39.92 -1.14 -3.42
CA ILE A 125 40.09 -1.74 -4.76
C ILE A 125 39.08 -1.11 -5.73
N PRO A 126 39.52 -0.23 -6.65
CA PRO A 126 38.61 0.42 -7.60
C PRO A 126 37.76 -0.57 -8.40
N PHE A 127 36.53 -0.17 -8.69
CA PHE A 127 35.45 -0.97 -9.29
C PHE A 127 34.84 -2.05 -8.38
N VAL A 128 35.56 -2.55 -7.37
CA VAL A 128 35.07 -3.55 -6.40
C VAL A 128 34.58 -2.87 -5.11
N ASP A 129 35.22 -1.77 -4.72
CA ASP A 129 34.79 -0.78 -3.73
C ASP A 129 33.27 -0.56 -3.75
N ARG A 130 32.71 -0.35 -4.94
CA ARG A 130 31.29 -0.11 -5.19
C ARG A 130 30.39 -1.28 -4.77
N TYR A 131 30.80 -2.52 -5.01
CA TYR A 131 30.02 -3.70 -4.61
C TYR A 131 30.16 -4.00 -3.12
N TYR A 132 31.26 -3.56 -2.50
CA TYR A 132 31.43 -3.62 -1.05
C TYR A 132 30.54 -2.59 -0.34
N LEU A 133 30.50 -1.36 -0.83
CA LEU A 133 29.66 -0.28 -0.30
C LEU A 133 28.16 -0.62 -0.37
N ASP A 134 27.67 -1.12 -1.51
CA ASP A 134 26.28 -1.59 -1.63
C ASP A 134 25.93 -2.66 -0.60
N GLY A 135 26.86 -3.59 -0.33
CA GLY A 135 26.67 -4.59 0.73
C GLY A 135 26.65 -3.97 2.13
N THR A 136 27.47 -2.96 2.41
CA THR A 136 27.39 -2.24 3.69
C THR A 136 26.06 -1.48 3.85
N HIS A 137 25.54 -0.86 2.80
CA HIS A 137 24.21 -0.21 2.83
C HIS A 137 23.09 -1.23 3.05
N LEU A 138 23.12 -2.37 2.36
CA LEU A 138 22.17 -3.48 2.57
C LEU A 138 22.24 -4.04 4.01
N LEU A 139 23.42 -4.07 4.63
CA LEU A 139 23.59 -4.54 6.01
C LEU A 139 23.18 -3.50 7.06
N THR A 140 23.38 -2.19 6.81
CA THR A 140 22.81 -1.13 7.64
C THR A 140 21.28 -1.14 7.56
N ALA A 141 20.73 -1.24 6.36
CA ALA A 141 19.28 -1.39 6.14
C ALA A 141 18.71 -2.64 6.84
N GLY A 142 19.40 -3.79 6.73
CA GLY A 142 19.02 -5.02 7.41
C GLY A 142 19.05 -4.89 8.94
N ARG A 143 20.07 -4.22 9.50
CA ARG A 143 20.17 -3.98 10.95
C ARG A 143 18.99 -3.15 11.46
N LEU A 144 18.72 -2.03 10.81
CA LEU A 144 17.61 -1.13 11.15
C LEU A 144 16.26 -1.85 11.01
N GLY A 145 16.12 -2.78 10.06
CA GLY A 145 14.95 -3.63 9.92
C GLY A 145 14.76 -4.60 11.09
N ILE A 146 15.83 -5.27 11.54
CA ILE A 146 15.81 -6.14 12.72
C ILE A 146 15.47 -5.35 13.98
N GLU A 147 16.15 -4.22 14.20
CA GLU A 147 15.91 -3.32 15.33
C GLU A 147 14.45 -2.86 15.36
N SER A 148 13.92 -2.44 14.20
CA SER A 148 12.51 -2.05 14.07
C SER A 148 11.55 -3.19 14.39
N ALA A 149 11.83 -4.42 13.94
CA ALA A 149 11.01 -5.59 14.27
C ALA A 149 11.04 -5.91 15.77
N GLN A 150 12.20 -5.77 16.43
CA GLN A 150 12.33 -5.93 17.88
C GLN A 150 11.52 -4.86 18.63
N THR A 151 11.57 -3.58 18.20
CA THR A 151 10.73 -2.51 18.77
C THR A 151 9.23 -2.77 18.57
N VAL A 152 8.80 -3.23 17.39
CA VAL A 152 7.40 -3.59 17.12
C VAL A 152 6.91 -4.70 18.05
N ILE A 153 7.71 -5.76 18.24
CA ILE A 153 7.35 -6.87 19.14
C ILE A 153 7.30 -6.37 20.60
N ALA A 154 8.29 -5.59 21.04
CA ALA A 154 8.32 -5.03 22.39
C ALA A 154 7.09 -4.15 22.70
N ALA A 155 6.62 -3.37 21.72
CA ALA A 155 5.44 -2.51 21.87
C ALA A 155 4.10 -3.27 21.81
N ILE A 156 4.01 -4.33 21.00
CA ILE A 156 2.77 -5.11 20.83
C ILE A 156 2.61 -6.16 21.93
N LYS A 157 3.69 -6.78 22.40
CA LYS A 157 3.66 -7.90 23.37
C LYS A 157 2.92 -7.61 24.69
N PRO A 158 3.07 -6.44 25.34
CA PRO A 158 2.26 -6.05 26.51
C PRO A 158 0.75 -5.96 26.24
N HIS A 159 0.35 -5.93 24.97
CA HIS A 159 -1.02 -5.76 24.49
C HIS A 159 -1.46 -6.90 23.55
N ALA A 160 -0.74 -8.03 23.51
CA ALA A 160 -0.97 -9.14 22.57
C ALA A 160 -2.42 -9.63 22.53
N GLU A 161 -3.07 -9.73 23.70
CA GLU A 161 -4.49 -10.10 23.86
C GLU A 161 -5.45 -9.10 23.20
N VAL A 162 -5.15 -7.80 23.29
CA VAL A 162 -5.96 -6.71 22.73
C VAL A 162 -5.92 -6.72 21.20
N PHE A 163 -4.78 -7.13 20.62
CA PHE A 163 -4.56 -7.21 19.18
C PHE A 163 -4.85 -8.60 18.57
N GLY A 164 -5.12 -9.64 19.38
CA GLY A 164 -5.46 -10.99 18.90
C GLY A 164 -4.26 -11.87 18.54
N PHE A 165 -3.15 -11.73 19.28
CA PHE A 165 -1.91 -12.51 19.14
C PHE A 165 -1.71 -13.55 20.27
N LYS A 166 -2.78 -14.24 20.67
CA LYS A 166 -2.70 -15.45 21.50
C LYS A 166 -3.58 -16.54 20.89
N ASP A 167 -3.12 -17.79 20.99
CA ASP A 167 -3.77 -18.97 20.40
C ASP A 167 -4.96 -19.49 21.24
N ASP A 168 -5.77 -18.56 21.75
CA ASP A 168 -7.04 -18.86 22.38
C ASP A 168 -8.04 -19.19 21.25
N SER A 169 -8.21 -20.49 20.99
CA SER A 169 -9.07 -21.02 19.91
C SER A 169 -10.56 -20.65 20.03
N GLU A 170 -10.97 -19.98 21.10
CA GLU A 170 -12.18 -19.14 21.19
C GLU A 170 -11.84 -17.69 20.77
N GLY A 171 -11.66 -17.47 19.45
CA GLY A 171 -11.19 -16.19 18.92
C GLY A 171 -12.07 -15.00 19.30
N PHE A 172 -11.47 -13.99 19.96
CA PHE A 172 -12.15 -12.84 20.59
C PHE A 172 -13.39 -13.25 21.42
N GLY A 173 -13.18 -14.22 22.32
CA GLY A 173 -14.23 -14.98 23.02
C GLY A 173 -15.49 -14.23 23.46
N ASP A 174 -16.61 -14.95 23.40
CA ASP A 174 -18.05 -14.55 23.39
C ASP A 174 -18.54 -13.48 24.40
N GLN A 175 -17.69 -12.98 25.29
CA GLN A 175 -18.02 -12.02 26.35
C GLN A 175 -17.63 -10.55 26.01
N ILE A 176 -16.81 -10.31 24.98
CA ILE A 176 -16.39 -8.95 24.60
C ILE A 176 -17.19 -8.47 23.37
N THR A 177 -17.89 -7.34 23.49
CA THR A 177 -18.55 -6.72 22.33
C THR A 177 -17.53 -6.04 21.41
N VAL A 178 -17.79 -6.03 20.10
CA VAL A 178 -16.93 -5.36 19.10
C VAL A 178 -16.66 -3.89 19.48
N GLU A 179 -17.64 -3.19 20.06
CA GLU A 179 -17.49 -1.82 20.57
C GLU A 179 -16.46 -1.72 21.72
N GLN A 180 -16.46 -2.69 22.64
CA GLN A 180 -15.53 -2.73 23.77
C GLN A 180 -14.14 -3.21 23.36
N GLN A 181 -14.05 -4.17 22.43
CA GLN A 181 -12.79 -4.61 21.84
C GLN A 181 -12.10 -3.47 21.07
N LEU A 182 -12.83 -2.81 20.16
CA LEU A 182 -12.34 -1.66 19.40
C LEU A 182 -11.87 -0.56 20.33
N ALA A 183 -12.61 -0.28 21.41
CA ALA A 183 -12.21 0.71 22.40
C ALA A 183 -10.97 0.32 23.23
N ASN A 184 -10.73 -0.97 23.49
CA ASN A 184 -9.52 -1.43 24.15
C ASN A 184 -8.31 -1.23 23.24
N ILE A 185 -8.42 -1.59 21.95
CA ILE A 185 -7.39 -1.32 20.91
C ILE A 185 -7.11 0.19 20.86
N ILE A 186 -8.15 1.02 20.76
CA ILE A 186 -8.04 2.47 20.72
C ILE A 186 -7.42 3.05 22.02
N GLY A 187 -7.60 2.37 23.15
CA GLY A 187 -6.99 2.73 24.43
C GLY A 187 -5.49 2.44 24.49
N THR A 188 -4.99 1.41 23.78
CA THR A 188 -3.56 1.06 23.72
C THR A 188 -2.82 1.74 22.57
N LEU A 189 -3.51 2.12 21.48
CA LEU A 189 -2.92 2.88 20.36
C LEU A 189 -2.02 4.06 20.77
N PRO A 190 -2.33 4.92 21.77
CA PRO A 190 -1.46 6.04 22.15
C PRO A 190 -0.12 5.58 22.76
N GLN A 191 -0.09 4.41 23.39
CA GLN A 191 1.11 3.84 24.00
C GLN A 191 1.99 3.21 22.91
N VAL A 192 1.41 2.31 22.12
CA VAL A 192 2.06 1.67 20.97
C VAL A 192 2.59 2.71 19.98
N ALA A 193 1.83 3.77 19.67
CA ALA A 193 2.26 4.82 18.75
C ALA A 193 3.54 5.55 19.19
N GLY A 194 3.71 5.77 20.50
CA GLY A 194 4.91 6.42 21.06
C GLY A 194 6.15 5.51 21.05
N GLU A 195 5.96 4.19 21.07
CA GLU A 195 7.05 3.22 20.94
C GLU A 195 7.43 2.99 19.46
N LEU A 196 6.48 3.15 18.54
CA LEU A 196 6.71 3.10 17.08
C LEU A 196 7.45 4.34 16.53
N ASP A 197 7.70 5.39 17.32
CA ASP A 197 8.44 6.58 16.88
C ASP A 197 9.83 6.25 16.32
N GLN A 198 10.53 5.31 16.98
CA GLN A 198 11.83 4.78 16.53
C GLN A 198 11.69 3.96 15.24
N VAL A 199 10.62 3.18 15.09
CA VAL A 199 10.31 2.38 13.88
C VAL A 199 10.09 3.30 12.68
N TRP A 200 9.36 4.40 12.84
CA TRP A 200 9.16 5.39 11.77
C TRP A 200 10.46 6.09 11.37
N GLY A 201 11.34 6.41 12.34
CA GLY A 201 12.68 6.93 12.06
C GLY A 201 13.54 5.93 11.30
N ASN A 202 13.59 4.68 11.77
CA ASN A 202 14.38 3.62 11.16
C ASN A 202 13.93 3.30 9.74
N LEU A 203 12.61 3.25 9.45
CA LEU A 203 12.11 3.03 8.09
C LEU A 203 12.57 4.10 7.08
N LEU A 204 12.67 5.37 7.49
CA LEU A 204 13.24 6.44 6.65
C LEU A 204 14.74 6.26 6.42
N PHE A 205 15.49 5.78 7.43
CA PHE A 205 16.90 5.44 7.25
C PHE A 205 17.09 4.20 6.35
N ILE A 206 16.26 3.15 6.48
CA ILE A 206 16.29 1.97 5.59
C ILE A 206 16.03 2.40 4.14
N GLN A 207 15.02 3.26 3.90
CA GLN A 207 14.74 3.80 2.55
C GLN A 207 15.96 4.54 1.98
N LYS A 208 16.63 5.36 2.79
CA LYS A 208 17.83 6.10 2.40
C LYS A 208 19.01 5.16 2.08
N GLU A 209 19.30 4.19 2.95
CA GLU A 209 20.41 3.26 2.72
C GLU A 209 20.15 2.37 1.48
N LEU A 210 18.91 1.91 1.26
CA LEU A 210 18.58 1.20 0.02
C LEU A 210 18.71 2.08 -1.24
N ALA A 211 18.56 3.40 -1.15
CA ALA A 211 18.68 4.30 -2.30
C ALA A 211 20.13 4.51 -2.79
N GLU A 212 21.16 4.22 -1.98
CA GLU A 212 22.57 4.29 -2.38
C GLU A 212 23.02 3.01 -3.13
N VAL A 213 22.28 1.91 -2.99
CA VAL A 213 22.48 0.66 -3.75
C VAL A 213 22.01 0.89 -5.20
N ALA A 214 22.78 0.43 -6.20
CA ALA A 214 22.35 0.58 -7.61
C ALA A 214 22.18 -0.79 -8.30
N PRO A 215 20.94 -1.30 -8.45
CA PRO A 215 20.65 -2.65 -8.94
C PRO A 215 21.21 -2.98 -10.32
N GLU A 216 21.49 -1.97 -11.16
CA GLU A 216 22.02 -2.15 -12.52
C GLU A 216 23.43 -2.74 -12.54
N ARG A 217 24.16 -2.63 -11.43
CA ARG A 217 25.47 -3.29 -11.23
C ARG A 217 25.35 -4.82 -11.11
N TYR A 218 24.17 -5.34 -10.80
CA TYR A 218 23.93 -6.75 -10.54
C TYR A 218 23.33 -7.45 -11.78
N PRO A 219 23.75 -8.69 -12.09
CA PRO A 219 23.13 -9.48 -13.15
C PRO A 219 21.69 -9.86 -12.76
N GLN A 220 20.86 -10.11 -13.77
CA GLN A 220 19.46 -10.49 -13.60
C GLN A 220 19.28 -11.76 -12.76
N GLU A 221 20.23 -12.70 -12.81
CA GLU A 221 20.20 -13.92 -12.01
C GLU A 221 21.62 -14.37 -11.59
N ILE A 222 21.75 -14.90 -10.38
CA ILE A 222 22.93 -15.61 -9.89
C ILE A 222 22.47 -16.94 -9.26
N ARG A 223 22.83 -18.07 -9.87
CA ARG A 223 22.54 -19.43 -9.35
C ARG A 223 21.05 -19.65 -8.97
N GLY A 224 20.10 -19.23 -9.82
CA GLY A 224 18.66 -19.33 -9.55
C GLY A 224 18.08 -18.18 -8.72
N VAL A 225 18.90 -17.28 -8.15
CA VAL A 225 18.45 -16.11 -7.39
C VAL A 225 18.38 -14.88 -8.30
N LYS A 226 17.20 -14.28 -8.45
CA LYS A 226 16.98 -13.06 -9.22
C LYS A 226 17.43 -11.81 -8.45
N VAL A 227 18.74 -11.68 -8.21
CA VAL A 227 19.31 -10.65 -7.30
C VAL A 227 18.85 -9.25 -7.66
N ARG A 228 18.99 -8.84 -8.94
CA ARG A 228 18.60 -7.50 -9.39
C ARG A 228 17.11 -7.20 -9.16
N PHE A 229 16.22 -8.14 -9.49
CA PHE A 229 14.77 -7.98 -9.26
C PHE A 229 14.44 -7.73 -7.78
N TRP A 230 15.06 -8.48 -6.85
CA TRP A 230 14.80 -8.29 -5.43
C TRP A 230 15.33 -6.96 -4.88
N LEU A 231 16.40 -6.41 -5.45
CA LEU A 231 16.89 -5.07 -5.11
C LEU A 231 15.94 -3.97 -5.64
N GLU A 232 15.52 -4.08 -6.90
CA GLU A 232 14.57 -3.15 -7.54
C GLU A 232 13.22 -3.15 -6.81
N GLU A 233 12.70 -4.33 -6.45
CA GLU A 233 11.41 -4.46 -5.75
C GLU A 233 11.51 -3.98 -4.29
N ALA A 234 12.62 -4.20 -3.58
CA ALA A 234 12.81 -3.66 -2.22
C ALA A 234 12.87 -2.12 -2.20
N GLN A 235 13.60 -1.51 -3.15
CA GLN A 235 13.62 -0.05 -3.33
C GLN A 235 12.22 0.50 -3.66
N LYS A 236 11.50 -0.18 -4.55
CA LYS A 236 10.13 0.18 -4.94
C LYS A 236 9.17 0.09 -3.75
N ILE A 237 9.15 -1.01 -2.99
CA ILE A 237 8.27 -1.21 -1.84
C ILE A 237 8.45 -0.08 -0.82
N LEU A 238 9.68 0.29 -0.44
CA LEU A 238 9.89 1.39 0.51
C LEU A 238 9.53 2.76 -0.07
N THR A 239 9.69 2.96 -1.38
CA THR A 239 9.32 4.23 -2.04
C THR A 239 7.80 4.39 -2.15
N GLU A 240 7.06 3.31 -2.43
CA GLU A 240 5.59 3.29 -2.46
C GLU A 240 4.99 3.30 -1.04
N ALA A 241 5.66 2.67 -0.05
CA ALA A 241 5.23 2.66 1.34
C ALA A 241 5.56 3.95 2.12
N GLY A 242 6.60 4.70 1.74
CA GLY A 242 7.02 5.93 2.45
C GLY A 242 5.88 6.93 2.73
N PRO A 243 5.06 7.30 1.73
CA PRO A 243 3.88 8.15 1.95
C PRO A 243 2.82 7.52 2.86
N LEU A 244 2.67 6.19 2.85
CA LEU A 244 1.73 5.47 3.72
C LEU A 244 2.24 5.41 5.17
N ILE A 245 3.55 5.30 5.36
CA ILE A 245 4.25 5.36 6.64
C ILE A 245 4.07 6.75 7.28
N GLU A 246 4.30 7.83 6.53
CA GLU A 246 4.11 9.20 7.00
C GLU A 246 2.64 9.49 7.38
N GLN A 247 1.69 9.02 6.55
CA GLN A 247 0.26 9.11 6.85
C GLN A 247 -0.15 8.26 8.06
N GLY A 248 0.38 7.04 8.19
CA GLY A 248 0.12 6.14 9.31
C GLY A 248 0.60 6.71 10.65
N ARG A 249 1.84 7.23 10.68
CA ARG A 249 2.38 8.00 11.81
C ARG A 249 1.47 9.17 12.16
N SER A 250 1.16 10.03 11.18
CA SER A 250 0.33 11.22 11.38
C SER A 250 -1.07 10.88 11.89
N PHE A 251 -1.65 9.77 11.43
CA PHE A 251 -2.92 9.26 11.92
C PHE A 251 -2.82 8.77 13.37
N LEU A 252 -1.80 8.00 13.72
CA LEU A 252 -1.59 7.49 15.08
C LEU A 252 -1.34 8.60 16.10
N GLU A 253 -0.60 9.65 15.74
CA GLU A 253 -0.41 10.83 16.59
C GLU A 253 -1.74 11.58 16.84
N LEU A 254 -2.64 11.62 15.86
CA LEU A 254 -3.93 12.31 15.94
C LEU A 254 -5.08 11.44 16.48
N ALA A 255 -4.95 10.11 16.43
CA ALA A 255 -5.98 9.16 16.84
C ALA A 255 -6.50 9.36 18.28
N PRO A 256 -5.67 9.64 19.31
CA PRO A 256 -6.17 9.87 20.67
C PRO A 256 -7.06 11.12 20.79
N GLN A 257 -6.75 12.16 19.99
CA GLN A 257 -7.59 13.36 19.88
C GLN A 257 -8.89 13.08 19.12
N PHE A 258 -8.80 12.34 18.01
CA PHE A 258 -9.91 11.99 17.13
C PHE A 258 -10.94 11.11 17.85
N LEU A 259 -10.47 10.09 18.56
CA LEU A 259 -11.27 9.09 19.27
C LEU A 259 -11.70 9.56 20.67
N GLY A 260 -11.48 10.85 20.97
CA GLY A 260 -11.99 11.53 22.14
C GLY A 260 -11.42 11.03 23.47
N VAL A 261 -10.21 10.44 23.47
CA VAL A 261 -9.58 9.84 24.65
C VAL A 261 -9.46 10.84 25.80
N GLN A 262 -8.91 12.02 25.52
CA GLN A 262 -8.74 13.11 26.51
C GLN A 262 -10.01 13.95 26.70
N LYS A 263 -10.89 14.01 25.69
CA LYS A 263 -12.08 14.89 25.67
C LYS A 263 -13.11 14.38 24.68
N LYS A 264 -14.35 14.21 25.15
CA LYS A 264 -15.54 13.89 24.34
C LYS A 264 -15.60 14.72 23.05
N ARG A 265 -15.71 14.04 21.91
CA ARG A 265 -15.92 14.61 20.56
C ARG A 265 -17.27 14.14 20.01
N THR A 266 -17.87 14.95 19.16
CA THR A 266 -19.03 14.56 18.35
C THR A 266 -18.73 14.95 16.90
N TYR A 267 -18.92 14.04 15.96
CA TYR A 267 -18.65 14.23 14.54
C TYR A 267 -19.94 14.19 13.74
N LEU A 268 -20.01 15.04 12.71
CA LEU A 268 -21.03 14.92 11.67
C LEU A 268 -20.54 13.87 10.68
N VAL A 269 -21.03 12.64 10.78
CA VAL A 269 -20.81 11.60 9.78
C VAL A 269 -21.82 11.81 8.66
N ILE A 270 -21.38 11.73 7.42
CA ILE A 270 -22.22 11.84 6.23
C ILE A 270 -22.05 10.58 5.39
N PHE A 271 -23.17 9.94 5.08
CA PHE A 271 -23.21 8.78 4.22
C PHE A 271 -23.39 9.24 2.76
N GLN A 272 -22.53 8.73 1.87
CA GLN A 272 -22.54 9.10 0.44
C GLN A 272 -22.84 7.90 -0.45
N ASN A 273 -23.71 8.11 -1.44
CA ASN A 273 -24.02 7.16 -2.50
C ASN A 273 -23.08 7.43 -3.69
N ASP A 274 -22.06 6.60 -3.88
CA ASP A 274 -21.09 6.69 -4.98
C ASP A 274 -21.72 6.40 -6.34
N ALA A 275 -22.79 5.60 -6.40
CA ALA A 275 -23.58 5.38 -7.62
C ALA A 275 -24.28 6.67 -8.13
N GLU A 276 -24.44 7.70 -7.29
CA GLU A 276 -24.90 9.03 -7.71
C GLU A 276 -23.79 10.07 -7.49
N ILE A 277 -22.69 9.91 -8.21
CA ILE A 277 -21.41 10.61 -7.96
C ILE A 277 -21.53 12.13 -7.75
N ARG A 278 -20.77 12.64 -6.78
CA ARG A 278 -20.50 14.06 -6.51
C ARG A 278 -19.01 14.25 -6.20
N ALA A 279 -18.56 15.49 -6.15
CA ALA A 279 -17.13 15.83 -6.12
C ALA A 279 -16.33 15.28 -4.92
N THR A 280 -16.98 14.90 -3.81
CA THR A 280 -16.32 14.27 -2.64
C THR A 280 -16.50 12.75 -2.53
N GLY A 281 -17.11 12.08 -3.53
CA GLY A 281 -17.32 10.63 -3.50
C GLY A 281 -18.76 10.16 -3.69
N GLY A 282 -19.77 11.01 -3.57
CA GLY A 282 -21.17 10.61 -3.83
C GLY A 282 -22.24 11.60 -3.36
N PHE A 283 -23.49 11.38 -3.78
CA PHE A 283 -24.63 12.16 -3.28
C PHE A 283 -24.83 11.91 -1.79
N MET A 284 -25.04 12.96 -1.01
CA MET A 284 -25.13 12.86 0.44
C MET A 284 -26.56 12.42 0.85
N THR A 285 -26.71 11.16 1.27
CA THR A 285 -28.01 10.49 1.44
C THR A 285 -28.55 10.52 2.87
N ALA A 286 -27.68 10.41 3.86
CA ALA A 286 -28.03 10.42 5.28
C ALA A 286 -26.87 11.01 6.10
N LEU A 287 -27.12 11.29 7.38
CA LEU A 287 -26.09 11.77 8.31
C LEU A 287 -26.24 11.14 9.69
N SER A 288 -25.18 11.17 10.50
CA SER A 288 -25.23 10.81 11.91
C SER A 288 -24.42 11.77 12.77
N LEU A 289 -24.85 11.96 14.02
CA LEU A 289 -24.01 12.54 15.07
C LEU A 289 -23.35 11.40 15.85
N LEU A 290 -22.11 11.08 15.45
CA LEU A 290 -21.27 10.06 16.09
C LEU A 290 -20.48 10.71 17.22
N THR A 291 -20.78 10.34 18.46
CA THR A 291 -20.09 10.84 19.64
C THR A 291 -19.12 9.81 20.19
N VAL A 292 -17.86 10.21 20.39
CA VAL A 292 -16.79 9.38 20.98
C VAL A 292 -16.22 10.02 22.24
N SER A 293 -15.85 9.20 23.22
CA SER A 293 -15.29 9.63 24.50
C SER A 293 -14.49 8.49 25.14
N GLY A 294 -13.26 8.75 25.57
CA GLY A 294 -12.41 7.70 26.17
C GLY A 294 -12.12 6.54 25.22
N GLY A 295 -12.04 6.79 23.91
CA GLY A 295 -11.88 5.75 22.88
C GLY A 295 -13.15 4.99 22.51
N LYS A 296 -14.26 5.17 23.26
CA LYS A 296 -15.55 4.49 23.02
C LYS A 296 -16.49 5.36 22.19
N VAL A 297 -17.26 4.74 21.29
CA VAL A 297 -18.51 5.33 20.80
C VAL A 297 -19.50 5.37 21.96
N VAL A 298 -20.12 6.53 22.20
CA VAL A 298 -21.05 6.77 23.33
C VAL A 298 -22.40 7.35 22.91
N SER A 299 -22.54 7.85 21.68
CA SER A 299 -23.83 7.98 20.98
C SER A 299 -23.63 7.91 19.46
N ASN A 300 -24.67 7.50 18.74
CA ASN A 300 -24.71 7.44 17.28
C ASN A 300 -26.13 7.79 16.82
N GLU A 301 -26.41 9.07 16.67
CA GLU A 301 -27.75 9.58 16.35
C GLU A 301 -27.90 9.70 14.82
N VAL A 302 -28.43 8.64 14.18
CA VAL A 302 -28.59 8.56 12.72
C VAL A 302 -29.88 9.24 12.27
N TYR A 303 -29.78 10.14 11.29
CA TYR A 303 -30.88 10.88 10.69
C TYR A 303 -31.08 10.42 9.23
N PRO A 304 -32.19 9.72 8.91
CA PRO A 304 -32.44 9.21 7.56
C PRO A 304 -32.91 10.33 6.62
N GLY A 305 -32.21 10.49 5.49
CA GLY A 305 -32.44 11.57 4.54
C GLY A 305 -31.77 12.88 4.97
N ILE A 306 -31.13 13.57 4.03
CA ILE A 306 -30.55 14.90 4.30
C ILE A 306 -31.62 15.96 4.14
N TYR A 307 -32.40 16.12 5.20
CA TYR A 307 -33.39 17.18 5.34
C TYR A 307 -32.79 18.41 6.04
N PRO A 308 -32.71 19.55 5.35
CA PRO A 308 -32.77 20.85 5.98
C PRO A 308 -33.89 20.90 7.01
N HIS A 309 -33.56 21.23 8.25
CA HIS A 309 -34.55 21.78 9.19
C HIS A 309 -35.19 23.01 8.50
N PRO A 310 -36.51 23.27 8.62
CA PRO A 310 -37.20 24.35 7.88
C PRO A 310 -36.75 25.79 8.22
N THR A 311 -35.66 25.91 8.98
CA THR A 311 -34.97 27.13 9.41
C THR A 311 -33.56 27.28 8.80
N GLN A 312 -33.17 26.46 7.80
CA GLN A 312 -31.89 26.68 7.11
C GLN A 312 -31.87 28.04 6.39
N PRO A 313 -30.76 28.81 6.47
CA PRO A 313 -30.61 30.01 5.68
C PRO A 313 -30.55 29.69 4.18
N TYR A 314 -31.05 30.60 3.34
CA TYR A 314 -30.86 30.50 1.90
C TYR A 314 -29.40 30.73 1.53
N TYR A 315 -28.79 29.75 0.85
CA TYR A 315 -27.46 29.88 0.25
C TYR A 315 -27.57 29.96 -1.27
N SER A 316 -26.97 31.00 -1.85
CA SER A 316 -26.79 31.11 -3.29
C SER A 316 -25.83 30.01 -3.78
N PRO A 317 -26.22 29.19 -4.77
CA PRO A 317 -25.36 28.12 -5.26
C PRO A 317 -24.14 28.64 -6.03
N PRO A 318 -23.06 27.84 -6.11
CA PRO A 318 -21.94 28.08 -7.02
C PRO A 318 -22.41 28.47 -8.42
N LYS A 319 -21.83 29.54 -8.98
CA LYS A 319 -22.26 30.13 -10.27
C LYS A 319 -22.47 29.10 -11.40
N PRO A 320 -21.67 28.04 -11.56
CA PRO A 320 -21.91 27.02 -12.58
C PRO A 320 -23.23 26.24 -12.37
N LEU A 321 -23.59 25.88 -11.14
CA LEU A 321 -24.84 25.16 -10.84
C LEU A 321 -26.06 26.01 -11.22
N GLY A 322 -26.07 27.29 -10.80
CA GLY A 322 -27.16 28.20 -11.16
C GLY A 322 -27.23 28.51 -12.65
N LYS A 323 -26.09 28.68 -13.32
CA LYS A 323 -26.04 29.01 -14.76
C LYS A 323 -26.40 27.84 -15.66
N TYR A 324 -25.93 26.62 -15.37
CA TYR A 324 -26.01 25.49 -16.31
C TYR A 324 -27.03 24.41 -15.91
N LEU A 325 -27.36 24.30 -14.62
CA LEU A 325 -28.32 23.31 -14.09
C LEU A 325 -29.59 23.96 -13.51
N GLY A 326 -29.72 25.29 -13.59
CA GLY A 326 -30.89 26.02 -13.12
C GLY A 326 -31.09 25.99 -11.59
N VAL A 327 -30.08 25.55 -10.82
CA VAL A 327 -30.17 25.45 -9.36
C VAL A 327 -30.38 26.84 -8.76
N SER A 328 -31.55 27.06 -8.17
CA SER A 328 -31.96 28.35 -7.59
C SER A 328 -31.67 28.47 -6.10
N SER A 329 -31.62 27.34 -5.38
CA SER A 329 -31.32 27.24 -3.95
C SER A 329 -30.26 26.18 -3.73
N TRP A 330 -29.19 26.47 -2.99
CA TRP A 330 -28.19 25.47 -2.66
C TRP A 330 -28.64 24.66 -1.44
N LEU A 331 -29.14 23.46 -1.68
CA LEU A 331 -29.62 22.56 -0.62
C LEU A 331 -28.46 21.82 0.04
N PHE A 332 -28.61 21.46 1.32
CA PHE A 332 -27.53 20.90 2.13
C PHE A 332 -26.90 19.63 1.55
N HIS A 333 -27.65 18.81 0.80
CA HIS A 333 -27.14 17.60 0.13
C HIS A 333 -26.23 17.86 -1.09
N ASP A 334 -26.27 19.05 -1.68
CA ASP A 334 -25.37 19.46 -2.79
C ASP A 334 -24.18 20.30 -2.32
N VAL A 335 -23.99 20.46 -1.00
CA VAL A 335 -22.92 21.32 -0.44
C VAL A 335 -21.52 20.74 -0.67
N ASN A 336 -21.41 19.43 -0.95
CA ASN A 336 -20.17 18.77 -1.34
C ASN A 336 -19.76 19.01 -2.81
N TYR A 337 -20.04 20.20 -3.33
CA TYR A 337 -19.76 20.61 -4.71
C TYR A 337 -18.26 20.70 -5.04
N TYR A 338 -17.40 21.02 -4.07
CA TYR A 338 -15.97 21.21 -4.31
C TYR A 338 -15.21 19.87 -4.23
N PRO A 339 -14.33 19.56 -5.21
CA PRO A 339 -13.52 18.34 -5.19
C PRO A 339 -12.43 18.38 -4.11
N ASP A 340 -12.01 19.58 -3.68
CA ASP A 340 -11.23 19.74 -2.46
C ASP A 340 -12.13 19.43 -1.25
N PHE A 341 -11.99 18.23 -0.69
CA PHE A 341 -12.77 17.80 0.46
C PHE A 341 -12.66 18.75 1.67
N PRO A 342 -11.48 19.30 2.06
CA PRO A 342 -11.38 20.32 3.09
C PRO A 342 -12.26 21.56 2.87
N THR A 343 -12.42 22.02 1.63
CA THR A 343 -13.31 23.14 1.27
C THR A 343 -14.78 22.74 1.35
N SER A 344 -15.15 21.56 0.84
CA SER A 344 -16.50 21.02 0.99
C SER A 344 -16.87 20.81 2.47
N ALA A 345 -15.98 20.22 3.28
CA ALA A 345 -16.17 20.02 4.72
C ALA A 345 -16.33 21.35 5.49
N LYS A 346 -15.56 22.38 5.14
CA LYS A 346 -15.73 23.74 5.69
C LYS A 346 -17.12 24.30 5.36
N LYS A 347 -17.61 24.14 4.12
CA LYS A 347 -18.95 24.63 3.75
C LYS A 347 -20.09 23.81 4.38
N ILE A 348 -19.92 22.49 4.51
CA ILE A 348 -20.82 21.62 5.28
C ILE A 348 -20.96 22.13 6.71
N LEU A 349 -19.84 22.43 7.39
CA LEU A 349 -19.84 23.01 8.74
C LEU A 349 -20.46 24.42 8.79
N GLU A 350 -20.25 25.26 7.78
CA GLU A 350 -20.87 26.59 7.69
C GLU A 350 -22.40 26.50 7.68
N VAL A 351 -22.97 25.68 6.79
CA VAL A 351 -24.42 25.49 6.68
C VAL A 351 -24.99 24.81 7.94
N TRP A 352 -24.29 23.81 8.48
CA TRP A 352 -24.67 23.12 9.72
C TRP A 352 -24.75 24.05 10.94
N ASN A 353 -23.70 24.88 11.14
CA ASN A 353 -23.67 25.84 12.24
C ASN A 353 -24.70 26.96 12.06
N ALA A 354 -24.92 27.45 10.83
CA ALA A 354 -25.92 28.47 10.56
C ALA A 354 -27.37 28.00 10.81
N ALA A 355 -27.62 26.70 10.62
CA ALA A 355 -28.88 26.04 11.01
C ALA A 355 -29.07 25.89 12.54
N ARG A 356 -28.09 26.31 13.36
CA ARG A 356 -28.06 26.23 14.84
C ARG A 356 -28.14 24.80 15.40
N LEU A 357 -27.64 23.84 14.63
CA LEU A 357 -27.61 22.42 14.99
C LEU A 357 -26.50 22.11 16.03
N PRO A 358 -26.48 20.91 16.65
CA PRO A 358 -25.47 20.56 17.67
C PRO A 358 -24.03 20.79 17.22
N LYS A 359 -23.18 21.32 18.11
CA LYS A 359 -21.78 21.60 17.79
C LYS A 359 -20.98 20.31 17.57
N VAL A 360 -20.38 20.19 16.40
CA VAL A 360 -19.49 19.07 16.03
C VAL A 360 -18.01 19.48 16.03
N SER A 361 -17.13 18.50 16.18
CA SER A 361 -15.67 18.62 16.19
C SER A 361 -15.04 18.44 14.80
N GLY A 362 -15.81 17.97 13.82
CA GLY A 362 -15.39 17.74 12.44
C GLY A 362 -16.49 17.09 11.61
N VAL A 363 -16.22 16.89 10.32
CA VAL A 363 -17.05 16.15 9.37
C VAL A 363 -16.32 14.89 8.96
N LEU A 364 -17.01 13.76 8.95
CA LEU A 364 -16.55 12.49 8.39
C LEU A 364 -17.44 12.13 7.22
N VAL A 365 -16.88 11.51 6.18
CA VAL A 365 -17.63 10.99 5.04
C VAL A 365 -17.36 9.48 4.94
N VAL A 366 -18.42 8.72 4.70
CA VAL A 366 -18.35 7.28 4.44
C VAL A 366 -19.21 7.00 3.21
N ASN A 367 -18.60 6.53 2.13
CA ASN A 367 -19.33 6.01 0.97
C ASN A 367 -19.52 4.49 1.08
N THR A 368 -20.27 3.93 0.13
CA THR A 368 -20.58 2.51 0.06
C THR A 368 -19.33 1.63 -0.09
N ASP A 369 -18.34 2.10 -0.85
CA ASP A 369 -17.01 1.46 -0.98
C ASP A 369 -16.24 1.42 0.36
N THR A 370 -16.06 2.57 1.04
CA THR A 370 -15.37 2.63 2.35
C THR A 370 -16.03 1.73 3.40
N ALA A 371 -17.37 1.70 3.42
CA ALA A 371 -18.13 0.81 4.31
C ALA A 371 -17.96 -0.68 3.92
N GLY A 372 -17.77 -0.97 2.62
CA GLY A 372 -17.39 -2.28 2.12
C GLY A 372 -16.02 -2.72 2.64
N SER A 373 -14.97 -1.92 2.41
CA SER A 373 -13.61 -2.22 2.88
C SER A 373 -13.53 -2.39 4.40
N LEU A 374 -14.29 -1.59 5.17
CA LEU A 374 -14.36 -1.74 6.62
C LEU A 374 -14.89 -3.12 7.03
N LEU A 375 -15.89 -3.67 6.32
CA LEU A 375 -16.43 -5.02 6.57
C LEU A 375 -15.47 -6.15 6.15
N GLU A 376 -14.43 -5.88 5.38
CA GLU A 376 -13.35 -6.85 5.11
C GLU A 376 -12.39 -6.97 6.30
N ILE A 377 -12.17 -5.85 7.00
CA ILE A 377 -11.30 -5.76 8.18
C ILE A 377 -12.04 -6.20 9.46
N THR A 378 -13.27 -5.72 9.68
CA THR A 378 -14.07 -6.07 10.88
C THR A 378 -14.84 -7.39 10.74
N GLY A 379 -14.92 -7.94 9.53
CA GLY A 379 -15.73 -9.11 9.23
C GLY A 379 -17.25 -8.87 9.20
N PRO A 380 -18.05 -9.93 8.98
CA PRO A 380 -19.48 -9.84 8.71
C PRO A 380 -20.34 -9.37 9.89
N LEU A 381 -21.17 -8.33 9.67
CA LEU A 381 -21.93 -7.63 10.69
C LEU A 381 -23.43 -7.94 10.63
N GLU A 382 -24.08 -8.15 11.78
CA GLU A 382 -25.54 -8.27 11.87
C GLU A 382 -26.18 -6.96 12.33
N MET A 383 -27.09 -6.42 11.51
CA MET A 383 -27.81 -5.18 11.80
C MET A 383 -29.29 -5.50 12.00
N SER A 384 -29.83 -5.31 13.21
CA SER A 384 -31.29 -5.23 13.40
C SER A 384 -31.75 -3.80 13.11
N PRO A 385 -32.86 -3.57 12.37
CA PRO A 385 -33.88 -4.53 11.95
C PRO A 385 -33.56 -5.36 10.70
N TYR A 386 -32.50 -5.00 9.96
CA TYR A 386 -32.11 -5.52 8.64
C TYR A 386 -31.50 -6.94 8.62
N ASN A 387 -31.82 -7.80 9.59
CA ASN A 387 -31.30 -9.17 9.70
C ASN A 387 -32.18 -10.21 8.98
N LEU A 388 -32.65 -9.86 7.78
CA LEU A 388 -33.47 -10.72 6.93
C LEU A 388 -32.60 -11.71 6.15
N ASP A 389 -33.11 -12.92 5.97
CA ASP A 389 -32.54 -13.89 5.03
C ASP A 389 -33.04 -13.58 3.62
N LEU A 390 -32.11 -13.31 2.69
CA LEU A 390 -32.42 -12.92 1.32
C LEU A 390 -32.42 -14.10 0.32
N ALA A 391 -32.15 -15.33 0.77
CA ALA A 391 -32.07 -16.50 -0.12
C ALA A 391 -33.36 -16.73 -0.92
N GLY A 392 -34.52 -16.46 -0.32
CA GLY A 392 -35.85 -16.62 -0.93
C GLY A 392 -36.33 -15.49 -1.84
N TYR A 393 -35.48 -14.50 -2.16
CA TYR A 393 -35.82 -13.39 -3.06
C TYR A 393 -35.15 -13.55 -4.42
N ASP A 394 -35.72 -12.96 -5.47
CA ASP A 394 -35.09 -12.92 -6.78
C ASP A 394 -34.05 -11.79 -6.84
N LEU A 395 -32.85 -12.11 -6.37
CA LEU A 395 -31.69 -11.23 -6.28
C LEU A 395 -30.42 -11.96 -6.76
N PRO A 396 -29.39 -11.24 -7.24
CA PRO A 396 -28.07 -11.79 -7.54
C PRO A 396 -27.45 -12.59 -6.38
N SER A 397 -26.53 -13.51 -6.71
CA SER A 397 -25.84 -14.36 -5.74
C SER A 397 -25.01 -13.56 -4.73
N SER A 398 -24.36 -12.47 -5.15
CA SER A 398 -23.63 -11.54 -4.29
C SER A 398 -24.48 -11.05 -3.10
N CYS A 399 -25.73 -10.66 -3.36
CA CYS A 399 -26.68 -10.18 -2.34
C CYS A 399 -27.08 -11.26 -1.32
N LYS A 400 -27.11 -12.53 -1.77
CA LYS A 400 -27.54 -13.71 -1.00
C LYS A 400 -26.42 -14.31 -0.15
N ASN A 401 -25.17 -14.20 -0.61
CA ASN A 401 -23.99 -14.60 0.15
C ASN A 401 -23.97 -13.90 1.53
N GLY A 402 -23.45 -14.57 2.56
CA GLY A 402 -23.47 -14.07 3.95
C GLY A 402 -24.76 -14.34 4.74
N GLY A 403 -25.80 -14.91 4.12
CA GLY A 403 -27.03 -15.34 4.80
C GLY A 403 -27.85 -14.18 5.35
N LYS A 404 -27.73 -13.91 6.65
CA LYS A 404 -28.37 -12.74 7.32
C LYS A 404 -27.41 -11.57 7.56
N LYS A 405 -26.08 -11.81 7.46
CA LYS A 405 -25.05 -10.81 7.76
C LYS A 405 -24.80 -9.89 6.56
N PHE A 406 -24.40 -8.66 6.84
CA PHE A 406 -23.76 -7.77 5.86
C PHE A 406 -22.29 -8.17 5.72
N THR A 407 -21.79 -8.17 4.49
CA THR A 407 -20.39 -8.41 4.10
C THR A 407 -20.01 -7.39 3.02
N SER A 408 -18.71 -7.16 2.78
CA SER A 408 -18.26 -6.24 1.72
C SER A 408 -18.94 -6.52 0.37
N GLY A 409 -18.85 -7.78 -0.10
CA GLY A 409 -19.44 -8.24 -1.35
C GLY A 409 -20.98 -8.34 -1.39
N ASN A 410 -21.70 -8.03 -0.31
CA ASN A 410 -23.17 -7.99 -0.32
C ASN A 410 -23.78 -6.62 0.09
N LEU A 411 -22.97 -5.71 0.65
CA LEU A 411 -23.43 -4.49 1.32
C LEU A 411 -24.33 -3.62 0.44
N VAL A 412 -23.85 -3.22 -0.74
CA VAL A 412 -24.54 -2.29 -1.65
C VAL A 412 -25.93 -2.84 -2.03
N CYS A 413 -25.98 -4.03 -2.61
CA CYS A 413 -27.24 -4.67 -3.04
C CYS A 413 -28.24 -4.88 -1.89
N ARG A 414 -27.75 -5.16 -0.66
CA ARG A 414 -28.62 -5.25 0.52
C ARG A 414 -29.22 -3.89 0.88
N LEU A 415 -28.41 -2.84 0.90
CA LEU A 415 -28.89 -1.47 1.16
C LEU A 415 -29.90 -1.03 0.11
N GLU A 416 -29.63 -1.26 -1.19
CA GLU A 416 -30.56 -0.99 -2.29
C GLU A 416 -31.91 -1.71 -2.09
N PHE A 417 -31.88 -3.03 -1.86
CA PHE A 417 -33.09 -3.83 -1.61
C PHE A 417 -33.90 -3.31 -0.40
N TYR A 418 -33.23 -2.91 0.69
CA TYR A 418 -33.92 -2.35 1.86
C TYR A 418 -34.48 -0.95 1.60
N VAL A 419 -33.80 -0.11 0.81
CA VAL A 419 -34.31 1.20 0.39
C VAL A 419 -35.56 1.03 -0.48
N GLU A 420 -35.53 0.21 -1.52
CA GLU A 420 -36.70 -0.10 -2.36
C GLU A 420 -37.88 -0.62 -1.52
N ARG A 421 -37.63 -1.61 -0.65
CA ARG A 421 -38.65 -2.23 0.20
C ARG A 421 -39.26 -1.26 1.21
N SER A 422 -38.47 -0.34 1.76
CA SER A 422 -38.98 0.72 2.65
C SER A 422 -39.77 1.79 1.89
N SER A 423 -39.34 2.17 0.69
CA SER A 423 -39.96 3.26 -0.11
C SER A 423 -41.38 2.95 -0.57
N ILE A 424 -41.79 1.68 -0.55
CA ILE A 424 -43.16 1.23 -0.82
C ILE A 424 -44.14 1.65 0.32
N GLY A 425 -43.63 1.95 1.52
CA GLY A 425 -44.39 2.53 2.64
C GLY A 425 -43.96 3.96 2.93
N GLY A 426 -44.69 4.95 2.43
CA GLY A 426 -44.36 6.36 2.63
C GLY A 426 -44.54 6.84 4.07
N GLY A 427 -43.50 7.46 4.63
CA GLY A 427 -43.48 8.03 5.98
C GLY A 427 -42.42 7.39 6.88
N GLY A 428 -41.74 8.19 7.70
CA GLY A 428 -40.72 7.69 8.62
C GLY A 428 -41.29 6.83 9.77
N ALA A 429 -40.43 6.02 10.36
CA ALA A 429 -40.71 5.20 11.56
C ALA A 429 -41.78 4.10 11.42
N ALA A 430 -41.87 3.43 10.26
CA ALA A 430 -42.61 2.18 10.12
C ALA A 430 -41.94 1.03 10.92
N THR A 431 -42.65 0.48 11.91
CA THR A 431 -42.10 -0.55 12.82
C THR A 431 -41.87 -1.90 12.14
N LYS A 432 -40.89 -2.70 12.63
CA LYS A 432 -40.46 -4.01 12.10
C LYS A 432 -41.59 -5.05 11.85
N LYS A 433 -42.80 -4.87 12.39
CA LYS A 433 -43.96 -5.74 12.15
C LYS A 433 -44.51 -5.65 10.72
N ASP A 434 -44.58 -4.46 10.14
CA ASP A 434 -45.31 -4.25 8.88
C ASP A 434 -44.59 -4.85 7.66
N LEU A 435 -43.25 -4.90 7.71
CA LEU A 435 -42.39 -5.53 6.70
C LEU A 435 -42.54 -7.05 6.60
N LEU A 436 -43.09 -7.71 7.64
CA LEU A 436 -43.21 -9.17 7.72
C LEU A 436 -44.65 -9.69 7.57
N ALA A 437 -45.64 -8.79 7.53
CA ALA A 437 -47.06 -9.11 7.61
C ALA A 437 -47.74 -9.46 6.26
N ARG A 438 -46.98 -9.66 5.17
CA ARG A 438 -47.52 -9.95 3.83
C ARG A 438 -46.87 -11.13 3.12
N LYS A 439 -46.99 -12.32 3.72
CA LYS A 439 -47.17 -13.54 2.93
C LYS A 439 -48.65 -13.62 2.55
N ASP A 440 -48.98 -13.48 1.26
CA ASP A 440 -50.06 -14.23 0.59
C ASP A 440 -50.23 -13.83 -0.88
N GLY A 441 -49.91 -14.76 -1.79
CA GLY A 441 -50.58 -15.09 -3.05
C GLY A 441 -50.91 -14.04 -4.15
N GLN A 442 -50.83 -12.73 -3.91
CA GLN A 442 -51.35 -11.74 -4.86
C GLN A 442 -50.32 -11.32 -5.91
N ASN A 443 -50.74 -11.34 -7.18
CA ASN A 443 -49.94 -10.87 -8.32
C ASN A 443 -49.58 -9.37 -8.14
N PRO A 444 -48.28 -9.01 -8.10
CA PRO A 444 -47.83 -7.66 -7.76
C PRO A 444 -48.32 -6.59 -8.75
N CYS A 445 -48.53 -6.94 -10.03
CA CYS A 445 -49.03 -6.02 -11.05
C CYS A 445 -50.40 -5.41 -10.71
N LYS A 446 -51.23 -6.11 -9.91
CA LYS A 446 -52.55 -5.58 -9.48
C LYS A 446 -52.44 -4.52 -8.36
N LEU A 447 -51.37 -4.53 -7.57
CA LEU A 447 -51.19 -3.65 -6.41
C LEU A 447 -50.53 -2.31 -6.76
N LEU A 448 -49.84 -2.23 -7.91
CA LEU A 448 -49.28 -0.98 -8.41
C LEU A 448 -50.38 -0.04 -8.93
N LYS A 449 -50.27 1.27 -8.61
CA LYS A 449 -51.04 2.34 -9.26
C LYS A 449 -50.77 2.30 -10.78
N PRO A 450 -51.74 2.65 -11.65
CA PRO A 450 -51.62 2.46 -13.10
C PRO A 450 -50.34 3.03 -13.73
N SER A 451 -49.90 4.21 -13.28
CA SER A 451 -48.68 4.89 -13.74
C SER A 451 -47.37 4.11 -13.55
N TYR A 452 -47.33 3.12 -12.65
CA TYR A 452 -46.12 2.36 -12.33
C TYR A 452 -46.11 0.94 -12.93
N ARG A 453 -47.22 0.47 -13.52
CA ARG A 453 -47.32 -0.88 -14.10
C ARG A 453 -46.41 -1.05 -15.33
N ILE A 454 -46.31 0.01 -16.14
CA ILE A 454 -45.48 0.04 -17.35
C ILE A 454 -44.00 -0.13 -17.01
N PHE A 455 -43.51 0.55 -15.97
CA PHE A 455 -42.11 0.43 -15.51
C PHE A 455 -41.77 -0.94 -14.90
N ALA A 456 -42.77 -1.67 -14.40
CA ALA A 456 -42.60 -3.01 -13.83
C ALA A 456 -42.74 -4.15 -14.86
N GLY A 457 -42.80 -3.84 -16.17
CA GLY A 457 -42.96 -4.84 -17.23
C GLY A 457 -44.33 -5.56 -17.23
N CYS A 458 -45.29 -5.06 -16.45
CA CYS A 458 -46.63 -5.64 -16.36
C CYS A 458 -47.46 -5.30 -17.60
N SER A 459 -47.83 -6.31 -18.40
CA SER A 459 -48.89 -6.17 -19.41
C SER A 459 -50.17 -5.62 -18.78
N ILE A 460 -50.84 -4.72 -19.51
CA ILE A 460 -52.03 -3.97 -19.08
C ILE A 460 -53.28 -4.86 -19.07
#